data_AF-K2AGZ8-F1
#
_entry.id   AF-K2AGZ8-F1
#
_cell.length_a   1.000
_cell.length_b   1.000
_cell.length_c   1.000
_cell.angle_alpha   90.00
_cell.angle_beta   90.00
_cell.angle_gamma   90.00
#
_symmetry.space_group_name_H-M   'P 1'
#
loop_
_entity.id
_entity.type
_entity.pdbx_description
1 polymer ?
#
loop_
_entity_poly.entity_id
_entity_poly.type
_entity_poly.pdbx_seq_one_letter_code
_entity_poly.pdbx_strand_id
1 'polypeptide(L)' 'MEVAGRAEPGSVILAMLPDTGERYLTTPLFADISEDMDADEVALSQSTPGFQIG' A
#
# COMPACT_ATOMS: atom_id res chain seq x y z
N MET A 1 19.74 10.41 3.59
CA MET A 1 19.37 9.67 4.83
C MET A 1 19.57 8.19 4.53
N GLU A 2 20.59 7.54 5.08
CA GLU A 2 20.92 6.11 4.81
C GLU A 2 21.39 5.42 6.10
N VAL A 3 20.69 5.65 7.22
CA VAL A 3 21.12 5.12 8.53
C VAL A 3 21.17 3.60 8.52
N ALA A 4 20.15 2.95 7.95
CA ALA A 4 20.12 1.48 7.81
C ALA A 4 21.15 0.97 6.78
N GLY A 5 21.37 1.69 5.68
CA GLY A 5 22.30 1.28 4.62
C GLY A 5 23.77 1.27 5.02
N ARG A 6 24.12 1.94 6.13
CA ARG A 6 25.48 2.02 6.68
C ARG A 6 25.59 1.43 8.09
N ALA A 7 24.55 0.77 8.56
CA ALA A 7 24.52 0.20 9.90
C ALA A 7 25.35 -1.09 9.95
N GLU A 8 26.08 -1.29 11.05
CA GLU A 8 26.82 -2.52 11.28
C GLU A 8 25.87 -3.73 11.44
N PRO A 9 26.30 -4.95 11.07
CA PRO A 9 25.52 -6.16 11.28
C PRO A 9 25.06 -6.31 12.74
N GLY A 10 23.77 -6.59 12.95
CA GLY A 10 23.17 -6.72 14.27
C GLY A 10 22.63 -5.43 14.87
N SER A 11 22.70 -4.30 14.16
CA SER A 11 22.09 -3.04 14.58
C SER A 11 20.55 -3.14 14.68
N VAL A 12 19.97 -2.53 15.71
CA VAL A 12 18.51 -2.43 15.91
C VAL A 12 18.08 -0.97 15.72
N ILE A 13 17.11 -0.75 14.83
CA ILE A 13 16.66 0.60 14.46
C ILE A 13 15.21 0.76 14.90
N LEU A 14 14.93 1.82 15.66
CA LEU A 14 13.59 2.22 16.05
C LEU A 14 13.13 3.39 15.18
N ALA A 15 11.96 3.23 14.54
CA ALA A 15 11.29 4.29 13.81
C ALA A 15 9.92 4.57 14.44
N MET A 16 9.59 5.86 14.57
CA MET A 16 8.28 6.30 15.01
C MET A 16 7.39 6.51 13.79
N LEU A 17 6.19 5.92 13.80
CA LEU A 17 5.14 6.18 12.80
C LEU A 17 4.15 7.16 13.44
N PRO A 18 4.09 8.42 12.99
CA PRO A 18 3.39 9.49 13.71
C PRO A 18 1.86 9.40 13.62
N ASP A 19 1.31 8.85 12.54
CA ASP A 19 -0.13 8.78 12.30
C ASP A 19 -0.52 7.71 11.26
N THR A 20 -1.78 7.75 10.82
CA THR A 20 -2.40 6.78 9.89
C THR A 20 -2.42 7.31 8.46
N GLY A 21 -2.25 6.41 7.49
CA GLY A 21 -2.25 6.73 6.06
C GLY A 21 -3.58 7.28 5.53
N GLU A 22 -4.71 6.97 6.18
CA GLU A 22 -6.05 7.40 5.75
C GLU A 22 -6.21 8.93 5.68
N ARG A 23 -5.42 9.68 6.45
CA ARG A 23 -5.44 11.15 6.42
C ARG A 23 -4.84 11.73 5.14
N TYR A 24 -4.15 10.89 4.36
CA TYR A 24 -3.37 11.29 3.20
C TYR A 24 -3.96 10.82 1.86
N LEU A 25 -5.19 10.30 1.86
CA LEU A 25 -5.86 9.79 0.65
C LEU A 25 -5.97 10.84 -0.47
N THR A 26 -6.04 12.12 -0.13
CA THR A 26 -6.14 13.23 -1.10
C THR A 26 -4.79 13.83 -1.49
N THR A 27 -3.69 13.23 -1.04
CA THR A 27 -2.32 13.71 -1.31
C THR A 27 -1.65 12.88 -2.40
N PRO A 28 -0.50 13.33 -2.94
CA PRO A 28 0.25 12.56 -3.92
C PRO A 28 0.62 11.13 -3.49
N LEU A 29 0.59 10.82 -2.19
CA LEU A 29 0.81 9.46 -1.68
C LEU A 29 -0.17 8.44 -2.29
N PHE A 30 -1.37 8.87 -2.66
CA PHE A 30 -2.42 8.04 -3.26
C PHE A 30 -2.81 8.47 -4.68
N ALA A 31 -2.12 9.43 -5.29
CA ALA A 31 -2.54 10.01 -6.57
C ALA A 31 -2.56 9.02 -7.74
N ASP A 32 -1.71 8.00 -7.71
CA ASP A 32 -1.62 6.98 -8.75
C ASP A 32 -2.49 5.74 -8.45
N ILE A 33 -3.24 5.76 -7.34
CA ILE A 33 -4.14 4.68 -6.95
C ILE A 33 -5.55 5.03 -7.41
N SER A 34 -6.08 4.25 -8.35
CA SER A 34 -7.46 4.37 -8.83
C SER A 34 -8.46 3.97 -7.74
N GLU A 35 -9.60 4.65 -7.71
CA GLU A 35 -10.74 4.28 -6.86
C GLU A 35 -11.47 3.03 -7.41
N ASP A 36 -11.43 2.86 -8.74
CA ASP A 36 -12.05 1.75 -9.45
C ASP A 36 -11.04 0.64 -9.76
N MET A 37 -11.54 -0.59 -9.82
CA MET A 37 -10.75 -1.74 -10.30
C MET A 37 -10.38 -1.57 -11.77
N ASP A 38 -9.18 -1.99 -12.13
CA ASP A 38 -8.77 -2.09 -13.52
C ASP A 38 -9.37 -3.34 -14.22
N ALA A 39 -9.13 -3.45 -15.52
CA ALA A 39 -9.69 -4.54 -16.32
C ALA A 39 -9.19 -5.93 -15.89
N ASP A 40 -7.95 -6.01 -15.42
CA ASP A 40 -7.33 -7.28 -15.00
C ASP A 40 -7.87 -7.70 -13.62
N GLU A 41 -8.04 -6.74 -12.71
CA GLU A 41 -8.67 -6.92 -11.40
C GLU A 41 -10.14 -7.34 -11.53
N VAL A 42 -10.88 -6.72 -12.45
CA VAL A 42 -12.27 -7.13 -12.77
C VAL A 42 -12.30 -8.55 -13.34
N ALA A 43 -11.44 -8.88 -14.29
CA ALA A 43 -11.38 -10.22 -14.87
C ALA A 43 -11.04 -11.28 -13.80
N LEU A 44 -10.13 -10.94 -12.88
CA LEU A 44 -9.78 -11.79 -11.75
C LEU A 44 -10.97 -11.96 -10.79
N SER A 45 -11.66 -10.88 -10.43
CA SER A 45 -12.87 -10.93 -9.61
C SER A 45 -13.97 -11.80 -10.24
N GLN A 46 -14.13 -11.72 -11.56
CA GLN A 46 -15.10 -12.51 -12.32
C GLN A 46 -14.73 -13.99 -12.46
N SER A 47 -13.46 -14.35 -12.25
CA SER A 47 -12.97 -15.73 -12.39
C SER A 47 -13.51 -16.71 -11.34
N THR A 48 -14.07 -16.20 -10.23
CA THR A 48 -14.64 -17.04 -9.16
C THR A 48 -16.15 -16.80 -9.02
N PRO A 49 -17.00 -17.58 -9.72
CA PRO A 49 -18.45 -17.45 -9.64
C PRO A 49 -18.96 -17.74 -8.22
N GLY A 50 -19.72 -16.81 -7.62
CA GLY A 50 -20.34 -16.96 -6.30
C GLY A 50 -19.71 -16.16 -5.16
N PHE A 51 -18.58 -15.50 -5.38
CA PHE A 51 -17.90 -14.64 -4.39
C PHE A 51 -17.88 -13.16 -4.78
N GLN A 52 -18.73 -12.77 -5.73
CA GLN A 52 -18.94 -11.38 -6.12
C GLN A 52 -20.06 -10.80 -5.25
N ILE A 53 -19.79 -9.68 -4.57
CA ILE A 53 -20.84 -8.91 -3.90
C ILE A 53 -21.57 -8.12 -4.99
N GLY A 54 -22.79 -8.57 -5.29
CA GLY A 54 -23.73 -7.84 -6.17
C GLY A 54 -24.53 -6.81 -5.40
#